data_AF-A0A822EPQ9-F1
#
_entry.id   AF-A0A822EPQ9-F1
#
_cell.length_a   1.000
_cell.length_b   1.000
_cell.length_c   1.000
_cell.angle_alpha   90.00
_cell.angle_beta   90.00
_cell.angle_gamma   90.00
#
_symmetry.space_group_name_H-M   'P 1'
#
loop_
_entity.id
_entity.type
_entity.pdbx_description
1 polymer ?
#
loop_
_entity_poly.entity_id
_entity_poly.type
_entity_poly.pdbx_seq_one_letter_code
_entity_poly.pdbx_strand_id
1 'polypeptide(L)'
;AYRKAYSEFGGGVSWKELFQPTIQLCREGIVITKIQATAINEVKADILKDPGMRKIYVKNNQTNELYGEGDTIQRLKLARTLEIIAEKGDDAFYTGELADVIVKEIQDQGGIITKEDLSNYQVDFREAIQVNLNESLTAFVSYPPTS
;
A
#
# COMPACT_ATOMS: atom_id res chain seq x y z
N ALA A 1 -3.96 4.46 -9.97
CA ALA A 1 -2.83 5.35 -10.30
C ALA A 1 -1.69 4.60 -10.98
N TYR A 2 -1.09 3.58 -10.33
CA TYR A 2 0.07 2.85 -10.88
C TYR A 2 -0.15 2.22 -12.26
N ARG A 3 -1.30 1.59 -12.50
CA ARG A 3 -1.62 1.03 -13.83
C ARG A 3 -1.64 2.09 -14.92
N LYS A 4 -2.34 3.21 -14.66
CA LYS A 4 -2.43 4.33 -15.61
C LYS A 4 -1.05 4.95 -15.87
N ALA A 5 -0.23 5.13 -14.84
CA ALA A 5 1.16 5.57 -15.04
C ALA A 5 1.98 4.57 -15.88
N TYR A 6 1.83 3.26 -15.62
CA TYR A 6 2.49 2.21 -16.39
C TYR A 6 2.02 2.17 -17.86
N SER A 7 0.73 2.40 -18.14
CA SER A 7 0.23 2.42 -19.51
C SER A 7 0.67 3.65 -20.31
N GLU A 8 0.77 4.81 -19.66
CA GLU A 8 1.12 6.09 -20.32
C GLU A 8 2.64 6.26 -20.49
N PHE A 9 3.43 5.91 -19.46
CA PHE A 9 4.86 6.21 -19.38
C PHE A 9 5.74 4.99 -19.16
N GLY A 10 5.13 3.83 -18.90
CA GLY A 10 5.87 2.60 -18.70
C GLY A 10 6.52 2.08 -19.98
N GLY A 11 7.33 1.05 -19.81
CA GLY A 11 8.11 0.44 -20.87
C GLY A 11 9.42 -0.13 -20.31
N GLY A 12 10.01 -1.11 -21.00
CA GLY A 12 11.28 -1.71 -20.61
C GLY A 12 11.21 -2.85 -19.58
N VAL A 13 10.09 -2.99 -18.87
CA VAL A 13 9.80 -4.15 -17.99
C VAL A 13 8.32 -4.50 -18.03
N SER A 14 7.98 -5.78 -17.87
CA SER A 14 6.59 -6.22 -17.82
C SER A 14 5.91 -5.79 -16.52
N TRP A 15 4.57 -5.67 -16.54
CA TRP A 15 3.78 -5.35 -15.36
C TRP A 15 4.10 -6.29 -14.20
N LYS A 16 4.18 -7.59 -14.47
CA LYS A 16 4.45 -8.62 -13.46
C LYS A 16 5.84 -8.47 -12.82
N GLU A 17 6.85 -8.07 -13.59
CA GLU A 17 8.23 -7.89 -13.12
C GLU A 17 8.37 -6.75 -12.12
N LEU A 18 7.55 -5.69 -12.24
CA LEU A 18 7.55 -4.56 -11.28
C LEU A 18 7.24 -4.99 -9.85
N PHE A 19 6.48 -6.07 -9.66
CA PHE A 19 6.07 -6.55 -8.34
C PHE A 19 7.04 -7.56 -7.74
N GLN A 20 7.86 -8.23 -8.56
CA GLN A 20 8.69 -9.36 -8.09
C GLN A 20 9.62 -8.99 -6.93
N PRO A 21 10.34 -7.86 -6.96
CA PRO A 21 11.22 -7.50 -5.85
C PRO A 21 10.47 -7.36 -4.53
N THR A 22 9.30 -6.70 -4.54
CA THR A 22 8.51 -6.49 -3.32
C THR A 22 7.84 -7.78 -2.84
N ILE A 23 7.37 -8.64 -3.75
CA ILE A 23 6.84 -9.96 -3.40
C ILE A 23 7.93 -10.79 -2.69
N GLN A 24 9.15 -10.78 -3.23
CA GLN A 24 10.30 -11.48 -2.64
C GLN A 24 10.60 -10.94 -1.23
N LEU A 25 10.73 -9.63 -1.07
CA LEU A 25 10.93 -9.01 0.25
C LEU A 25 9.82 -9.38 1.25
N CYS A 26 8.56 -9.45 0.81
CA CYS A 26 7.45 -9.84 1.68
C CYS A 26 7.52 -11.32 2.10
N ARG A 27 8.08 -12.19 1.26
CA ARG A 27 8.22 -13.63 1.53
C ARG A 27 9.47 -13.96 2.34
N GLU A 28 10.60 -13.38 1.99
CA GLU A 28 11.87 -13.60 2.69
C GLU A 28 11.89 -12.87 4.04
N GLY A 29 11.26 -11.71 4.09
CA GLY A 29 11.16 -10.88 5.27
C GLY A 29 12.08 -9.65 5.18
N ILE A 30 11.74 -8.64 5.96
CA ILE A 30 12.45 -7.36 6.01
C ILE A 30 12.98 -7.16 7.42
N VAL A 31 14.24 -6.76 7.54
CA VAL A 31 14.85 -6.41 8.84
C VAL A 31 14.31 -5.05 9.27
N ILE A 32 13.74 -5.00 10.47
CA ILE A 32 13.18 -3.78 11.03
C ILE A 32 14.33 -2.85 11.43
N THR A 33 14.28 -1.64 10.89
CA THR A 33 15.22 -0.56 11.24
C THR A 33 14.83 0.09 12.57
N LYS A 34 15.77 0.80 13.20
CA LYS A 34 15.53 1.60 14.41
C LYS A 34 14.30 2.52 14.31
N ILE A 35 14.15 3.22 13.18
CA ILE A 35 13.05 4.16 12.97
C ILE A 35 11.71 3.40 12.88
N GLN A 36 11.69 2.26 12.18
CA GLN A 36 10.48 1.43 12.10
C GLN A 36 10.11 0.85 13.47
N ALA A 37 11.09 0.37 14.25
CA ALA A 37 10.85 -0.12 15.61
C ALA A 37 10.29 0.98 16.53
N THR A 38 10.79 2.21 16.37
CA THR A 38 10.26 3.38 17.10
C THR A 38 8.80 3.62 16.72
N ALA A 39 8.49 3.72 15.42
CA ALA A 39 7.12 3.94 14.93
C ALA A 39 6.14 2.82 15.36
N ILE A 40 6.57 1.55 15.31
CA ILE A 40 5.77 0.41 15.78
C ILE A 40 5.44 0.54 17.27
N ASN A 41 6.41 0.95 18.09
CA ASN A 41 6.20 1.13 19.52
C ASN A 41 5.31 2.33 19.84
N GLU A 42 5.41 3.43 19.08
CA GLU A 42 4.56 4.63 19.25
C GLU A 42 3.07 4.30 19.10
N VAL A 43 2.70 3.40 18.19
CA VAL A 43 1.31 2.98 17.95
C VAL A 43 0.95 1.64 18.60
N LYS A 44 1.72 1.18 19.59
CA LYS A 44 1.53 -0.13 20.25
C LYS A 44 0.10 -0.35 20.74
N ALA A 45 -0.51 0.66 21.34
CA ALA A 45 -1.87 0.53 21.87
C ALA A 45 -2.90 0.20 20.77
N ASP A 46 -2.76 0.80 19.59
CA ASP A 46 -3.68 0.57 18.47
C ASP A 46 -3.39 -0.77 17.78
N ILE A 47 -2.11 -1.15 17.67
CA ILE A 47 -1.70 -2.49 17.21
C ILE A 47 -2.35 -3.58 18.07
N LEU A 48 -2.35 -3.42 19.41
CA LEU A 48 -2.89 -4.44 20.31
C LEU A 48 -4.42 -4.50 20.32
N LYS A 49 -5.11 -3.44 19.90
CA LYS A 49 -6.57 -3.37 19.77
C LYS A 49 -7.06 -3.99 18.45
N ASP A 50 -6.30 -3.85 17.37
CA ASP A 50 -6.70 -4.34 16.04
C ASP A 50 -6.18 -5.77 15.77
N PRO A 51 -7.06 -6.78 15.59
CA PRO A 51 -6.64 -8.16 15.36
C PRO A 51 -5.78 -8.36 14.09
N GLY A 52 -5.97 -7.53 13.07
CA GLY A 52 -5.18 -7.57 11.83
C GLY A 52 -3.74 -7.09 12.05
N MET A 53 -3.58 -5.97 12.75
CA MET A 53 -2.28 -5.42 13.14
C MET A 53 -1.56 -6.34 14.10
N ARG A 54 -2.27 -6.97 15.06
CA ARG A 54 -1.66 -7.98 15.95
C ARG A 54 -0.97 -9.10 15.16
N LYS A 55 -1.64 -9.65 14.15
CA LYS A 55 -1.10 -10.74 13.31
C LYS A 55 0.18 -10.35 12.56
N ILE A 56 0.40 -9.06 12.38
CA ILE A 56 1.54 -8.52 11.65
C ILE A 56 2.67 -8.16 12.61
N TYR A 57 2.37 -7.37 13.64
CA TYR A 57 3.39 -6.67 14.42
C TYR A 57 3.68 -7.29 15.80
N VAL A 58 2.83 -8.21 16.29
CA VAL A 58 3.07 -8.91 17.56
C VAL A 58 3.92 -10.14 17.31
N LYS A 59 5.14 -10.12 17.83
CA LYS A 59 6.10 -11.23 17.79
C LYS A 59 5.73 -12.35 18.77
N ASN A 60 5.25 -11.99 19.96
CA ASN A 60 4.78 -12.95 20.95
C ASN A 60 3.43 -12.53 21.54
N ASN A 61 2.40 -13.34 21.29
CA ASN A 61 1.03 -13.06 21.71
C ASN A 61 0.80 -13.20 23.22
N GLN A 62 1.63 -13.97 23.95
CA GLN A 62 1.50 -14.13 25.40
C GLN A 62 2.01 -12.89 26.15
N THR A 63 3.10 -12.30 25.66
CA THR A 63 3.74 -11.14 26.28
C THR A 63 3.32 -9.81 25.65
N ASN A 64 2.58 -9.83 24.53
CA ASN A 64 2.33 -8.67 23.67
C ASN A 64 3.63 -7.95 23.27
N GLU A 65 4.70 -8.73 23.06
CA GLU A 65 5.96 -8.26 22.53
C GLU A 65 5.78 -7.96 21.04
N LEU A 66 6.14 -6.74 20.63
CA LEU A 66 6.13 -6.33 19.24
C LEU A 66 7.48 -6.64 18.61
N TYR A 67 7.49 -6.82 17.29
CA TYR A 67 8.75 -6.87 16.55
C TYR A 67 9.54 -5.56 16.72
N GLY A 68 10.83 -5.68 17.01
CA GLY A 68 11.74 -4.56 17.30
C GLY A 68 12.88 -4.44 16.29
N GLU A 69 13.81 -3.52 16.55
CA GLU A 69 14.99 -3.31 15.70
C GLU A 69 15.80 -4.60 15.54
N GLY A 70 16.21 -4.91 14.31
CA GLY A 70 16.97 -6.11 13.98
C GLY A 70 16.13 -7.38 13.83
N ASP A 71 14.86 -7.38 14.24
CA ASP A 71 13.96 -8.48 13.94
C ASP A 71 13.59 -8.52 12.45
N THR A 72 13.35 -9.73 11.93
CA THR A 72 12.86 -9.94 10.57
C THR A 72 11.35 -10.19 10.57
N ILE A 73 10.60 -9.35 9.85
CA ILE A 73 9.15 -9.48 9.67
C ILE A 73 8.80 -9.94 8.25
N GLN A 74 7.98 -10.99 8.15
CA GLN A 74 7.40 -11.44 6.88
C GLN A 74 5.99 -10.88 6.67
N ARG A 75 5.62 -10.65 5.42
CA ARG A 75 4.33 -10.06 5.02
C ARG A 75 3.61 -10.97 4.02
N LEU A 76 3.41 -12.24 4.38
CA LEU A 76 2.91 -13.27 3.45
C LEU A 76 1.53 -12.97 2.85
N LYS A 77 0.60 -12.39 3.63
CA LYS A 77 -0.71 -11.96 3.11
C LYS A 77 -0.57 -10.85 2.07
N LEU A 78 0.33 -9.89 2.30
CA LEU A 78 0.63 -8.84 1.33
C LEU A 78 1.31 -9.41 0.08
N ALA A 79 2.26 -10.34 0.24
CA ALA A 79 2.88 -11.04 -0.89
C ALA A 79 1.81 -11.67 -1.78
N ARG A 80 0.82 -12.35 -1.19
CA ARG A 80 -0.28 -12.96 -1.94
C ARG A 80 -1.15 -11.93 -2.66
N THR A 81 -1.48 -10.81 -2.01
CA THR A 81 -2.20 -9.70 -2.65
C THR A 81 -1.43 -9.16 -3.85
N LEU A 82 -0.12 -8.93 -3.71
CA LEU A 82 0.73 -8.41 -4.77
C LEU A 82 0.88 -9.42 -5.93
N GLU A 83 0.96 -10.72 -5.65
CA GLU A 83 0.94 -11.77 -6.67
C GLU A 83 -0.33 -11.73 -7.52
N ILE A 84 -1.50 -11.62 -6.87
CA ILE A 84 -2.79 -11.53 -7.56
C ILE A 84 -2.81 -10.31 -8.48
N ILE A 85 -2.36 -9.14 -8.01
CA ILE A 85 -2.30 -7.92 -8.82
C ILE A 85 -1.28 -8.05 -9.97
N ALA A 86 -0.14 -8.69 -9.72
CA ALA A 86 0.89 -8.91 -10.72
C ALA A 86 0.41 -9.84 -11.85
N GLU A 87 -0.44 -10.83 -11.54
CA GLU A 87 -0.98 -11.80 -12.50
C GLU A 87 -2.23 -11.30 -13.21
N LYS A 88 -3.16 -10.68 -12.49
CA LYS A 88 -4.49 -10.33 -12.99
C LYS A 88 -4.65 -8.85 -13.34
N GLY A 89 -3.64 -8.01 -13.07
CA GLY A 89 -3.73 -6.57 -13.24
C GLY A 89 -4.42 -5.86 -12.07
N ASP A 90 -4.64 -4.56 -12.22
CA ASP A 90 -5.27 -3.71 -11.21
C ASP A 90 -6.77 -3.93 -11.05
N ASP A 91 -7.45 -4.43 -12.10
CA ASP A 91 -8.85 -4.86 -12.02
C ASP A 91 -9.09 -5.84 -10.87
N ALA A 92 -8.11 -6.69 -10.55
CA ALA A 92 -8.21 -7.61 -9.42
C ALA A 92 -8.48 -6.90 -8.09
N PHE A 93 -7.98 -5.67 -7.93
CA PHE A 93 -8.13 -4.83 -6.74
C PHE A 93 -9.44 -4.05 -6.72
N TYR A 94 -9.89 -3.52 -7.86
CA TYR A 94 -11.05 -2.62 -7.93
C TYR A 94 -12.37 -3.33 -8.26
N THR A 95 -12.33 -4.42 -9.03
CA THR A 95 -13.54 -5.12 -9.51
C THR A 95 -13.52 -6.64 -9.26
N GLY A 96 -12.34 -7.21 -9.07
CA GLY A 96 -12.14 -8.65 -8.90
C GLY A 96 -12.24 -9.17 -7.46
N GLU A 97 -11.63 -10.34 -7.22
CA GLU A 97 -11.73 -11.06 -5.95
C GLU A 97 -11.17 -10.29 -4.74
N LEU A 98 -10.15 -9.44 -4.94
CA LEU A 98 -9.62 -8.65 -3.84
C LEU A 98 -10.60 -7.54 -3.46
N ALA A 99 -11.35 -6.98 -4.42
CA ALA A 99 -12.39 -6.00 -4.14
C ALA A 99 -13.45 -6.58 -3.20
N ASP A 100 -13.89 -7.82 -3.46
CA ASP A 100 -14.86 -8.51 -2.60
C ASP A 100 -14.33 -8.73 -1.18
N VAL A 101 -13.06 -9.14 -1.05
CA VAL A 101 -12.41 -9.32 0.26
C VAL A 101 -12.28 -7.99 1.01
N ILE A 102 -11.89 -6.92 0.32
CA ILE A 102 -11.72 -5.58 0.90
C ILE A 102 -13.07 -5.03 1.39
N VAL A 103 -14.09 -5.05 0.54
CA VAL A 103 -15.43 -4.55 0.86
C VAL A 103 -16.00 -5.30 2.06
N LYS A 104 -15.88 -6.63 2.06
CA LYS A 104 -16.36 -7.45 3.17
C LYS A 104 -15.68 -7.05 4.48
N GLU A 105 -14.35 -6.98 4.50
CA GLU A 105 -13.60 -6.64 5.73
C GLU A 105 -13.96 -5.23 6.23
N ILE A 106 -14.08 -4.26 5.33
CA ILE A 106 -14.45 -2.88 5.70
C ILE A 106 -15.86 -2.84 6.30
N GLN A 107 -16.82 -3.52 5.69
CA GLN A 107 -18.21 -3.56 6.17
C GLN A 107 -18.35 -4.34 7.48
N ASP A 108 -17.60 -5.43 7.66
CA ASP A 108 -17.54 -6.18 8.92
C ASP A 108 -17.06 -5.30 10.09
N GLN A 109 -16.24 -4.27 9.80
CA GLN A 109 -15.76 -3.27 10.77
C GLN A 109 -16.62 -1.99 10.82
N GLY A 110 -17.80 -1.98 10.17
CA GLY A 110 -18.73 -0.86 10.19
C GLY A 110 -18.42 0.28 9.20
N GLY A 111 -17.51 0.06 8.25
CA GLY A 111 -17.24 1.00 7.16
C GLY A 111 -18.31 0.97 6.06
N ILE A 112 -18.30 2.00 5.21
CA ILE A 112 -19.36 2.25 4.21
C ILE A 112 -18.94 1.97 2.76
N ILE A 113 -17.68 1.60 2.52
CA ILE A 113 -17.18 1.36 1.17
C ILE A 113 -17.87 0.15 0.58
N THR A 114 -18.37 0.30 -0.65
CA THR A 114 -19.01 -0.73 -1.45
C THR A 114 -18.14 -1.14 -2.63
N LYS A 115 -18.53 -2.23 -3.30
CA LYS A 115 -17.87 -2.64 -4.54
C LYS A 115 -18.04 -1.61 -5.65
N GLU A 116 -19.17 -0.91 -5.67
CA GLU A 116 -19.44 0.16 -6.63
C GLU A 116 -18.49 1.35 -6.42
N ASP A 117 -18.22 1.71 -5.15
CA ASP A 117 -17.24 2.77 -4.85
C ASP A 117 -15.85 2.42 -5.37
N LEU A 118 -15.41 1.16 -5.20
CA LEU A 118 -14.12 0.69 -5.72
C LEU A 118 -14.10 0.68 -7.25
N SER A 119 -15.16 0.22 -7.90
CA SER A 119 -15.24 0.15 -9.37
C SER A 119 -15.31 1.52 -10.04
N ASN A 120 -15.92 2.50 -9.36
CA ASN A 120 -16.09 3.85 -9.89
C ASN A 120 -14.86 4.75 -9.65
N TYR A 121 -13.86 4.27 -8.90
CA TYR A 121 -12.64 5.01 -8.67
C TYR A 121 -11.85 5.21 -9.98
N GLN A 122 -11.57 6.47 -10.31
CA GLN A 122 -10.78 6.84 -11.47
C GLN A 122 -9.67 7.81 -11.08
N VAL A 123 -8.55 7.73 -11.82
CA VAL A 123 -7.41 8.61 -11.61
C VAL A 123 -7.41 9.74 -12.63
N ASP A 124 -7.48 10.96 -12.12
CA ASP A 124 -7.31 12.18 -12.90
C ASP A 124 -5.82 12.50 -13.08
N PHE A 125 -5.36 12.55 -14.33
CA PHE A 125 -4.04 13.08 -14.67
C PHE A 125 -4.24 14.54 -15.08
N ARG A 126 -3.53 15.44 -14.40
CA ARG A 126 -3.58 16.88 -14.65
C ARG A 126 -2.16 17.39 -14.83
N GLU A 127 -2.01 18.39 -15.69
CA GLU A 127 -0.75 19.10 -15.78
C GLU A 127 -0.43 19.77 -14.44
N ALA A 128 0.86 19.79 -14.10
CA ALA A 128 1.32 20.49 -12.93
C ALA A 128 1.06 21.99 -13.07
N ILE A 129 0.71 22.64 -11.96
CA ILE A 129 0.58 24.09 -11.90
C ILE A 129 1.99 24.66 -12.02
N GLN A 130 2.17 25.58 -12.96
CA GLN A 130 3.43 26.25 -13.20
C GLN A 130 3.46 27.59 -12.46
N VAL A 131 4.48 27.78 -11.64
CA VAL A 131 4.69 29.03 -10.90
C VAL A 131 6.07 29.57 -11.26
N ASN A 132 6.10 30.72 -11.94
CA ASN A 132 7.36 31.40 -12.21
C ASN A 132 7.84 32.09 -10.92
N LEU A 133 8.99 31.65 -10.41
CA LEU A 133 9.60 32.22 -9.21
C LEU A 133 10.45 33.46 -9.55
N ASN A 134 11.08 33.45 -10.73
CA ASN A 134 11.77 34.59 -11.36
C ASN A 134 11.98 34.30 -12.86
N GLU A 135 12.80 35.12 -13.54
CA GLU A 135 13.05 35.02 -15.00
C GLU A 135 13.71 33.71 -15.47
N SER A 136 14.39 32.97 -14.58
CA SER A 136 15.11 31.73 -14.94
C SER A 136 14.60 30.48 -14.22
N LEU A 137 13.62 30.62 -13.32
CA LEU A 137 13.15 29.53 -12.48
C LEU A 137 11.62 29.40 -12.49
N THR A 138 11.16 28.23 -12.92
CA THR A 138 9.75 27.80 -12.87
C THR A 138 9.61 26.60 -11.94
N ALA A 139 8.73 26.70 -10.95
CA ALA A 139 8.32 25.59 -10.11
C ALA A 139 7.09 24.90 -10.70
N PHE A 140 7.05 23.57 -10.62
CA PHE A 140 5.91 22.74 -11.01
C PHE A 140 5.34 22.11 -9.74
N VAL A 141 4.09 22.40 -9.42
CA VAL A 141 3.41 21.91 -8.21
C VAL A 141 2.15 21.13 -8.56
N SER A 142 1.71 20.25 -7.67
CA SER A 142 0.52 19.42 -7.90
C SER A 142 -0.76 20.25 -7.95
N TYR A 143 -1.70 19.80 -8.78
CA TYR A 143 -3.03 20.38 -8.85
C TYR A 143 -3.86 19.98 -7.60
N PRO A 144 -4.80 20.83 -7.10
CA PRO A 144 -5.76 20.43 -6.08
C PRO A 144 -6.39 19.05 -6.34
N PRO A 145 -6.61 18.20 -5.32
CA PRO A 145 -6.92 18.56 -3.92
C PRO A 145 -5.72 18.68 -2.98
N THR A 146 -4.48 18.62 -3.47
CA THR A 146 -3.30 18.95 -2.65
C THR A 146 -3.29 20.44 -2.31
N SER A 147 -3.08 20.77 -1.03
CA SER A 147 -2.97 22.15 -0.52
C SER A 147 -1.61 22.77 -0.77
#